data_AF-A0A535TQP3-F1
#
_entry.id   AF-A0A535TQP3-F1
#
_cell.length_a   1.000
_cell.length_b   1.000
_cell.length_c   1.000
_cell.angle_alpha   90.00
_cell.angle_beta   90.00
_cell.angle_gamma   90.00
#
_symmetry.space_group_name_H-M   'P 1'
#
loop_
_entity.id
_entity.type
_entity.pdbx_description
1 polymer ?
#
loop_
_entity_poly.entity_id
_entity_poly.type
_entity_poly.pdbx_seq_one_letter_code
_entity_poly.pdbx_strand_id
1 'polypeptide(L)'
;MSALADLARLRSNGHGVYGSGDRLFSYAIYGRDSVTAAETLLHLRPEVARDIILTLARLQGTVDAPIGSQSNEEERGKIHHEHRTLYVNGRRIPPASERLLRGLASKWGGDETSLTYYGSVDATPLFVRLVARYCATHGESILADGVTRRDGSQITLRESVLAAVDWITAKMNASALGLVEFQRRNPEGIPFQVWKDSNTSYIHRDGTLANSDAAIAAVEVQGYAYDALLGAARLFETRAAEWRDRALALRERVIRNLWMPAENYFAMGLDRDGGGRARWIDCIASNGALLLDTGMFDGLPAASQYVAGLVRRICSPDFITEA
;
A
#
# COMPACT_ATOMS: atom_id res chain seq x y z
N MET A 1 -3.85 17.54 25.42
CA MET A 1 -3.93 16.06 25.30
C MET A 1 -2.58 15.58 24.81
N SER A 2 -2.03 14.49 25.35
CA SER A 2 -0.76 13.94 24.84
C SER A 2 -1.02 13.04 23.64
N ALA A 3 -0.06 12.94 22.72
CA ALA A 3 -0.15 12.04 21.56
C ALA A 3 -0.42 10.57 21.96
N LEU A 4 0.02 10.15 23.14
CA LEU A 4 -0.25 8.81 23.69
C LEU A 4 -1.72 8.62 24.11
N ALA A 5 -2.39 9.67 24.60
CA ALA A 5 -3.80 9.62 24.93
C ALA A 5 -4.68 9.58 23.66
N ASP A 6 -4.26 10.26 22.59
CA ASP A 6 -4.93 10.19 21.29
C ASP A 6 -4.74 8.82 20.63
N LEU A 7 -3.55 8.22 20.74
CA LEU A 7 -3.31 6.83 20.30
C LEU A 7 -4.24 5.84 21.01
N ALA A 8 -4.47 5.99 22.32
CA ALA A 8 -5.38 5.13 23.07
C ALA A 8 -6.83 5.22 22.57
N ARG A 9 -7.27 6.40 22.09
CA ARG A 9 -8.60 6.60 21.49
C ARG A 9 -8.71 6.00 20.10
N LEU A 10 -7.60 5.99 19.36
CA LEU A 10 -7.53 5.41 18.03
C LEU A 10 -7.41 3.88 18.06
N ARG A 11 -7.11 3.26 19.22
CA ARG A 11 -7.09 1.80 19.31
C ARG A 11 -8.49 1.25 19.05
N SER A 12 -8.57 0.35 18.07
CA SER A 12 -9.68 -0.56 17.92
C SER A 12 -9.36 -1.80 18.75
N ASN A 13 -10.12 -2.05 19.82
CA ASN A 13 -9.84 -3.17 20.73
C ASN A 13 -9.80 -4.50 19.95
N GLY A 14 -8.59 -5.06 19.79
CA GLY A 14 -8.37 -6.29 19.02
C GLY A 14 -8.44 -6.14 17.48
N HIS A 15 -8.52 -4.90 16.96
CA HIS A 15 -8.49 -4.63 15.51
C HIS A 15 -7.51 -3.51 15.09
N GLY A 16 -6.45 -3.25 15.87
CA GLY A 16 -5.41 -2.29 15.50
C GLY A 16 -5.77 -0.82 15.81
N VAL A 17 -5.61 0.06 14.82
CA VAL A 17 -5.89 1.51 14.94
C VAL A 17 -6.89 1.97 13.86
N TYR A 18 -7.75 2.92 14.21
CA TYR A 18 -8.56 3.64 13.22
C TYR A 18 -7.70 4.66 12.48
N GLY A 19 -8.01 4.90 11.20
CA GLY A 19 -7.21 5.79 10.35
C GLY A 19 -7.17 7.25 10.80
N SER A 20 -8.18 7.73 11.54
CA SER A 20 -8.20 9.08 12.07
C SER A 20 -9.16 9.25 13.26
N GLY A 21 -8.92 10.28 14.07
CA GLY A 21 -9.87 10.76 15.08
C GLY A 21 -10.91 11.74 14.53
N ASP A 22 -10.78 12.15 13.26
CA ASP A 22 -11.71 13.07 12.60
C ASP A 22 -13.06 12.40 12.29
N ARG A 23 -14.14 13.18 12.27
CA ARG A 23 -15.51 12.75 11.94
C ARG A 23 -15.63 12.02 10.59
N LEU A 24 -14.81 12.37 9.58
CA LEU A 24 -14.92 11.80 8.23
C LEU A 24 -14.22 10.43 8.08
N PHE A 25 -13.14 10.22 8.83
CA PHE A 25 -12.23 9.08 8.68
C PHE A 25 -12.13 8.20 9.95
N SER A 26 -12.87 8.57 11.00
CA SER A 26 -13.06 7.73 12.19
C SER A 26 -13.89 6.49 11.88
N TYR A 27 -13.71 5.45 12.70
CA TYR A 27 -14.44 4.17 12.62
C TYR A 27 -14.17 3.36 11.33
N ALA A 28 -13.11 3.71 10.61
CA ALA A 28 -12.63 2.98 9.44
C ALA A 28 -11.21 2.44 9.70
N ILE A 29 -10.92 1.28 9.13
CA ILE A 29 -9.58 0.67 9.12
C ILE A 29 -9.04 0.86 7.70
N TYR A 30 -7.94 1.59 7.59
CA TYR A 30 -7.28 1.84 6.31
C TYR A 30 -6.00 1.02 6.24
N GLY A 31 -5.85 0.19 5.21
CA GLY A 31 -4.76 -0.79 5.14
C GLY A 31 -3.38 -0.12 5.20
N ARG A 32 -3.13 0.77 4.25
CA ARG A 32 -1.88 1.55 4.15
C ARG A 32 -1.60 2.36 5.41
N ASP A 33 -2.57 3.16 5.85
CA ASP A 33 -2.40 4.07 6.97
C ASP A 33 -2.14 3.30 8.28
N SER A 34 -2.79 2.14 8.46
CA SER A 34 -2.51 1.23 9.57
C SER A 34 -1.09 0.71 9.52
N VAL A 35 -0.56 0.35 8.33
CA VAL A 35 0.85 -0.06 8.21
C VAL A 35 1.79 1.08 8.61
N THR A 36 1.59 2.29 8.10
CA THR A 36 2.43 3.46 8.45
C THR A 36 2.44 3.73 9.96
N ALA A 37 1.27 3.64 10.61
CA ALA A 37 1.16 3.76 12.06
C ALA A 37 1.90 2.63 12.79
N ALA A 38 1.77 1.39 12.31
CA ALA A 38 2.46 0.24 12.90
C ALA A 38 3.98 0.34 12.78
N GLU A 39 4.51 0.77 11.62
CA GLU A 39 5.95 0.97 11.42
C GLU A 39 6.50 2.06 12.33
N THR A 40 5.79 3.18 12.47
CA THR A 40 6.16 4.27 13.39
C THR A 40 6.20 3.80 14.85
N LEU A 41 5.25 2.96 15.24
CA LEU A 41 5.10 2.49 16.62
C LEU A 41 5.88 1.19 16.91
N LEU A 42 6.56 0.60 15.93
CA LEU A 42 7.09 -0.76 16.00
C LEU A 42 7.99 -1.00 17.22
N HIS A 43 8.80 -0.02 17.60
CA HIS A 43 9.72 -0.08 18.73
C HIS A 43 9.13 0.44 20.04
N LEU A 44 8.04 1.21 19.98
CA LEU A 44 7.44 1.87 21.14
C LEU A 44 6.26 1.07 21.70
N ARG A 45 5.43 0.50 20.82
CA ARG A 45 4.17 -0.19 21.12
C ARG A 45 4.00 -1.43 20.23
N PRO A 46 4.87 -2.45 20.38
CA PRO A 46 4.86 -3.63 19.51
C PRO A 46 3.55 -4.40 19.54
N GLU A 47 2.78 -4.32 20.63
CA GLU A 47 1.46 -4.92 20.73
C GLU A 47 0.46 -4.27 19.76
N VAL A 48 0.58 -2.96 19.50
CA VAL A 48 -0.26 -2.25 18.52
C VAL A 48 0.09 -2.70 17.11
N ALA A 49 1.38 -2.82 16.79
CA ALA A 49 1.83 -3.30 15.48
C ALA A 49 1.35 -4.74 15.23
N ARG A 50 1.41 -5.61 16.24
CA ARG A 50 0.86 -6.97 16.18
C ARG A 50 -0.64 -6.97 15.91
N ASP A 51 -1.42 -6.17 16.65
CA ASP A 51 -2.87 -6.06 16.44
C ASP A 51 -3.22 -5.63 15.01
N ILE A 52 -2.47 -4.66 14.47
CA ILE A 52 -2.62 -4.18 13.10
C ILE A 52 -2.33 -5.31 12.11
N ILE A 53 -1.19 -6.00 12.23
CA ILE A 53 -0.81 -7.11 11.35
C ILE A 53 -1.93 -8.16 11.27
N LEU A 54 -2.44 -8.62 12.42
CA LEU A 54 -3.49 -9.63 12.46
C LEU A 54 -4.82 -9.12 11.89
N THR A 55 -5.11 -7.83 12.07
CA THR A 55 -6.30 -7.19 11.49
C THR A 55 -6.22 -7.13 9.97
N LEU A 56 -5.08 -6.72 9.42
CA LEU A 56 -4.88 -6.68 7.98
C LEU A 56 -4.97 -8.08 7.36
N ALA A 57 -4.40 -9.09 8.03
CA ALA A 57 -4.53 -10.49 7.62
C ALA A 57 -5.99 -10.98 7.63
N ARG A 58 -6.77 -10.60 8.65
CA ARG A 58 -8.21 -10.91 8.76
C ARG A 58 -9.04 -10.28 7.62
N LEU A 59 -8.66 -9.09 7.18
CA LEU A 59 -9.31 -8.32 6.13
C LEU A 59 -8.69 -8.54 4.74
N GLN A 60 -7.72 -9.46 4.60
CA GLN A 60 -7.10 -9.79 3.32
C GLN A 60 -8.13 -10.37 2.34
N GLY A 61 -7.99 -10.05 1.05
CA GLY A 61 -8.85 -10.53 -0.01
C GLY A 61 -8.73 -12.04 -0.22
N THR A 62 -9.85 -12.72 -0.42
CA THR A 62 -9.91 -14.19 -0.59
C THR A 62 -10.49 -14.64 -1.92
N VAL A 63 -11.03 -13.70 -2.70
CA VAL A 63 -11.61 -13.93 -4.02
C VAL A 63 -11.21 -12.82 -4.99
N ASP A 64 -11.36 -13.09 -6.28
CA ASP A 64 -11.23 -12.06 -7.31
C ASP A 64 -12.62 -11.51 -7.62
N ALA A 65 -12.86 -10.25 -7.25
CA ALA A 65 -14.13 -9.58 -7.50
C ALA A 65 -14.36 -9.38 -9.01
N PRO A 66 -15.63 -9.35 -9.48
CA PRO A 66 -15.94 -9.02 -10.86
C PRO A 66 -15.52 -7.59 -11.21
N ILE A 67 -15.30 -7.33 -12.50
CA ILE A 67 -15.07 -5.97 -13.02
C ILE A 67 -16.42 -5.29 -13.23
N GLY A 68 -16.53 -4.01 -12.88
CA GLY A 68 -17.74 -3.21 -13.12
C GLY A 68 -18.20 -2.40 -11.91
N SER A 69 -19.36 -1.76 -12.06
CA SER A 69 -20.02 -1.01 -10.99
C SER A 69 -20.26 -1.89 -9.77
N GLN A 70 -20.15 -1.30 -8.57
CA GLN A 70 -20.28 -2.00 -7.29
C GLN A 70 -19.21 -3.07 -7.03
N SER A 71 -18.16 -3.16 -7.85
CA SER A 71 -17.01 -3.99 -7.51
C SER A 71 -16.23 -3.38 -6.35
N ASN A 72 -15.88 -4.21 -5.38
CA ASN A 72 -14.96 -3.83 -4.30
C ASN A 72 -13.49 -3.98 -4.68
N GLU A 73 -13.23 -4.41 -5.93
CA GLU A 73 -11.90 -4.60 -6.50
C GLU A 73 -11.01 -5.59 -5.72
N GLU A 74 -11.65 -6.51 -5.00
CA GLU A 74 -10.97 -7.56 -4.26
C GLU A 74 -10.17 -8.47 -5.20
N GLU A 75 -8.99 -8.85 -4.73
CA GLU A 75 -8.12 -9.81 -5.38
C GLU A 75 -7.54 -10.73 -4.31
N ARG A 76 -7.33 -12.00 -4.65
CA ARG A 76 -6.76 -12.97 -3.72
C ARG A 76 -5.39 -12.50 -3.21
N GLY A 77 -5.23 -12.41 -1.89
CA GLY A 77 -3.99 -12.01 -1.23
C GLY A 77 -3.80 -10.50 -1.05
N LYS A 78 -4.64 -9.67 -1.68
CA LYS A 78 -4.55 -8.20 -1.60
C LYS A 78 -5.02 -7.67 -0.24
N ILE A 79 -4.35 -6.65 0.28
CA ILE A 79 -4.79 -5.93 1.48
C ILE A 79 -5.72 -4.79 1.08
N HIS A 80 -6.79 -4.59 1.85
CA HIS A 80 -7.80 -3.58 1.59
C HIS A 80 -7.24 -2.15 1.65
N HIS A 81 -7.88 -1.25 0.91
CA HIS A 81 -7.72 0.19 1.09
C HIS A 81 -8.47 0.64 2.33
N GLU A 82 -9.77 0.33 2.41
CA GLU A 82 -10.67 0.83 3.44
C GLU A 82 -11.71 -0.22 3.86
N HIS A 83 -11.85 -0.40 5.18
CA HIS A 83 -12.88 -1.24 5.79
C HIS A 83 -13.73 -0.42 6.75
N ARG A 84 -15.05 -0.55 6.62
CA ARG A 84 -16.04 0.10 7.49
C ARG A 84 -17.10 -0.89 7.93
N THR A 85 -17.58 -0.73 9.17
CA THR A 85 -18.66 -1.52 9.75
C THR A 85 -19.65 -0.64 10.49
N LEU A 86 -20.91 -1.05 10.52
CA LEU A 86 -21.99 -0.36 11.24
C LEU A 86 -21.77 -0.37 12.75
N TYR A 87 -21.06 -1.37 13.26
CA TYR A 87 -20.73 -1.52 14.68
C TYR A 87 -19.22 -1.56 14.88
N VAL A 88 -18.74 -0.75 15.81
CA VAL A 88 -17.34 -0.62 16.19
C VAL A 88 -17.23 -0.68 17.71
N ASN A 89 -16.42 -1.61 18.23
CA ASN A 89 -16.30 -1.91 19.67
C ASN A 89 -17.67 -2.10 20.36
N GLY A 90 -18.58 -2.84 19.71
CA GLY A 90 -19.93 -3.11 20.24
C GLY A 90 -20.89 -1.91 20.21
N ARG A 91 -20.49 -0.78 19.64
CA ARG A 91 -21.32 0.43 19.54
C ARG A 91 -21.64 0.73 18.08
N ARG A 92 -22.87 1.15 17.81
CA ARG A 92 -23.26 1.62 16.48
C ARG A 92 -22.53 2.93 16.17
N ILE A 93 -22.03 3.05 14.95
CA ILE A 93 -21.38 4.29 14.48
C ILE A 93 -22.40 5.45 14.41
N PRO A 94 -21.95 6.72 14.46
CA PRO A 94 -22.86 7.86 14.36
C PRO A 94 -23.61 7.92 13.03
N PRO A 95 -24.81 8.54 12.96
CA PRO A 95 -25.61 8.60 11.73
C PRO A 95 -24.89 9.20 10.51
N ALA A 96 -23.96 10.14 10.73
CA ALA A 96 -23.15 10.71 9.65
C ALA A 96 -22.20 9.66 9.03
N SER A 97 -21.55 8.85 9.87
CA SER A 97 -20.66 7.76 9.44
C SER A 97 -21.46 6.62 8.80
N GLU A 98 -22.67 6.34 9.28
CA GLU A 98 -23.57 5.37 8.65
C GLU A 98 -23.99 5.81 7.24
N ARG A 99 -24.32 7.09 7.03
CA ARG A 99 -24.61 7.61 5.68
C ARG A 99 -23.41 7.48 4.75
N LEU A 100 -22.21 7.75 5.25
CA LEU A 100 -20.97 7.58 4.48
C LEU A 100 -20.73 6.10 4.12
N LEU A 101 -20.87 5.18 5.09
CA LEU A 101 -20.80 3.74 4.84
C LEU A 101 -21.76 3.31 3.74
N ARG A 102 -23.05 3.68 3.83
CA ARG A 102 -24.05 3.29 2.83
C ARG A 102 -23.76 3.88 1.45
N GLY A 103 -23.33 5.14 1.39
CA GLY A 103 -22.99 5.81 0.13
C GLY A 103 -21.72 5.28 -0.52
N LEU A 104 -20.75 4.80 0.25
CA LEU A 104 -19.56 4.12 -0.27
C LEU A 104 -19.88 2.67 -0.66
N ALA A 105 -20.62 1.93 0.16
CA ALA A 105 -21.03 0.55 -0.13
C ALA A 105 -21.81 0.44 -1.45
N SER A 106 -22.65 1.43 -1.77
CA SER A 106 -23.37 1.45 -3.04
C SER A 106 -22.47 1.59 -4.27
N LYS A 107 -21.27 2.18 -4.10
CA LYS A 107 -20.31 2.43 -5.17
C LYS A 107 -19.23 1.36 -5.24
N TRP A 108 -18.70 0.97 -4.08
CA TRP A 108 -17.51 0.14 -3.92
C TRP A 108 -17.84 -1.28 -3.47
N GLY A 109 -19.10 -1.69 -3.58
CA GLY A 109 -19.56 -3.00 -3.14
C GLY A 109 -19.63 -3.11 -1.62
N GLY A 110 -20.41 -4.06 -1.11
CA GLY A 110 -20.68 -4.19 0.32
C GLY A 110 -22.18 -4.30 0.58
N ASP A 111 -22.55 -4.19 1.84
CA ASP A 111 -23.93 -4.32 2.28
C ASP A 111 -24.32 -3.21 3.25
N GLU A 112 -25.52 -3.31 3.83
CA GLU A 112 -26.05 -2.33 4.77
C GLU A 112 -25.25 -2.20 6.08
N THR A 113 -24.39 -3.17 6.36
CA THR A 113 -23.69 -3.32 7.63
C THR A 113 -22.18 -3.21 7.50
N SER A 114 -21.61 -3.43 6.31
CA SER A 114 -20.16 -3.37 6.09
C SER A 114 -19.74 -3.10 4.64
N LEU A 115 -18.54 -2.56 4.51
CA LEU A 115 -17.82 -2.31 3.25
C LEU A 115 -16.36 -2.72 3.44
N THR A 116 -15.77 -3.37 2.44
CA THR A 116 -14.32 -3.57 2.37
C THR A 116 -13.87 -3.35 0.93
N TYR A 117 -13.25 -2.19 0.68
CA TYR A 117 -12.78 -1.76 -0.63
C TYR A 117 -11.28 -2.01 -0.78
N TYR A 118 -10.85 -2.51 -1.93
CA TYR A 118 -9.48 -2.93 -2.21
C TYR A 118 -8.77 -2.06 -3.26
N GLY A 119 -9.20 -0.81 -3.45
CA GLY A 119 -8.53 0.16 -4.33
C GLY A 119 -7.20 0.69 -3.80
N SER A 120 -6.27 -0.19 -3.43
CA SER A 120 -4.92 0.12 -2.97
C SER A 120 -3.93 -0.91 -3.52
N VAL A 121 -2.93 -0.44 -4.26
CA VAL A 121 -1.84 -1.29 -4.78
C VAL A 121 -0.66 -1.37 -3.81
N ASP A 122 -0.53 -0.39 -2.92
CA ASP A 122 0.57 -0.21 -1.97
C ASP A 122 0.39 -0.94 -0.64
N ALA A 123 -0.85 -1.14 -0.16
CA ALA A 123 -1.10 -1.77 1.14
C ALA A 123 -0.57 -3.21 1.21
N THR A 124 -0.65 -3.99 0.14
CA THR A 124 -0.18 -5.39 0.10
C THR A 124 1.34 -5.52 0.27
N PRO A 125 2.20 -4.85 -0.53
CA PRO A 125 3.64 -4.87 -0.28
C PRO A 125 4.02 -4.26 1.08
N LEU A 126 3.35 -3.18 1.50
CA LEU A 126 3.57 -2.59 2.83
C LEU A 126 3.27 -3.57 3.96
N PHE A 127 2.20 -4.37 3.86
CA PHE A 127 1.87 -5.40 4.84
C PHE A 127 2.98 -6.45 4.98
N VAL A 128 3.48 -6.99 3.86
CA VAL A 128 4.60 -7.96 3.88
C VAL A 128 5.85 -7.34 4.50
N ARG A 129 6.17 -6.10 4.13
CA ARG A 129 7.29 -5.33 4.70
C ARG A 129 7.15 -5.17 6.21
N LEU A 130 5.97 -4.79 6.69
CA LEU A 130 5.68 -4.63 8.12
C LEU A 130 5.86 -5.96 8.88
N VAL A 131 5.33 -7.07 8.36
CA VAL A 131 5.49 -8.38 9.02
C VAL A 131 6.96 -8.77 9.10
N ALA A 132 7.72 -8.57 8.02
CA ALA A 132 9.16 -8.85 8.02
C ALA A 132 9.94 -7.97 9.02
N ARG A 133 9.63 -6.66 9.09
CA ARG A 133 10.23 -5.73 10.06
C ARG A 133 9.86 -6.12 11.50
N TYR A 134 8.60 -6.53 11.74
CA TYR A 134 8.15 -7.02 13.03
C TYR A 134 8.90 -8.28 13.45
N CYS A 135 8.98 -9.28 12.57
CA CYS A 135 9.67 -10.53 12.85
C CYS A 135 11.17 -10.32 13.12
N ALA A 136 11.82 -9.44 12.37
CA ALA A 136 13.23 -9.11 12.57
C ALA A 136 13.49 -8.44 13.95
N THR A 137 12.49 -7.73 14.49
CA THR A 137 12.62 -6.98 15.76
C THR A 137 12.16 -7.80 16.96
N HIS A 138 11.08 -8.55 16.82
CA HIS A 138 10.33 -9.19 17.93
C HIS A 138 10.27 -10.71 17.84
N GLY A 139 10.84 -11.30 16.79
CA GLY A 139 10.83 -12.74 16.53
C GLY A 139 9.67 -13.21 15.64
N GLU A 140 9.80 -14.42 15.12
CA GLU A 140 8.92 -14.98 14.09
C GLU A 140 7.69 -15.73 14.64
N SER A 141 7.49 -15.76 15.97
CA SER A 141 6.39 -16.52 16.60
C SER A 141 5.01 -16.08 16.10
N ILE A 142 4.85 -14.80 15.74
CA ILE A 142 3.62 -14.24 15.17
C ILE A 142 3.18 -14.97 13.89
N LEU A 143 4.10 -15.57 13.13
CA LEU A 143 3.77 -16.28 11.89
C LEU A 143 2.89 -17.52 12.13
N ALA A 144 2.94 -18.10 13.32
CA ALA A 144 2.12 -19.24 13.72
C ALA A 144 0.74 -18.83 14.26
N ASP A 145 0.48 -17.53 14.47
CA ASP A 145 -0.78 -17.05 14.99
C ASP A 145 -1.93 -17.37 14.02
N GLY A 146 -3.02 -17.93 14.57
CA GLY A 146 -4.25 -18.17 13.84
C GLY A 146 -5.01 -16.87 13.54
N VAL A 147 -5.56 -16.78 12.34
CA VAL A 147 -6.35 -15.66 11.84
C VAL A 147 -7.64 -16.20 11.24
N THR A 148 -8.77 -15.75 11.79
CA THR A 148 -10.09 -15.95 11.17
C THR A 148 -10.35 -14.82 10.19
N ARG A 149 -10.44 -15.13 8.90
CA ARG A 149 -10.73 -14.16 7.84
C ARG A 149 -12.20 -13.76 7.79
N ARG A 150 -12.53 -12.72 7.02
CA ARG A 150 -13.92 -12.22 6.85
C ARG A 150 -14.89 -13.29 6.34
N ASP A 151 -14.43 -14.23 5.52
CA ASP A 151 -15.22 -15.33 4.97
C ASP A 151 -15.36 -16.52 5.94
N GLY A 152 -14.83 -16.40 7.17
CA GLY A 152 -14.85 -17.44 8.19
C GLY A 152 -13.76 -18.50 8.06
N SER A 153 -12.93 -18.45 7.00
CA SER A 153 -11.80 -19.36 6.86
C SER A 153 -10.75 -19.12 7.96
N GLN A 154 -10.13 -20.21 8.41
CA GLN A 154 -9.05 -20.19 9.41
C GLN A 154 -7.72 -20.45 8.70
N ILE A 155 -6.78 -19.55 8.91
CA ILE A 155 -5.41 -19.65 8.39
C ILE A 155 -4.42 -19.20 9.46
N THR A 156 -3.14 -19.37 9.19
CA THR A 156 -2.03 -18.78 9.94
C THR A 156 -1.60 -17.44 9.32
N LEU A 157 -0.97 -16.57 10.10
CA LEU A 157 -0.36 -15.35 9.53
C LEU A 157 0.67 -15.69 8.44
N ARG A 158 1.42 -16.79 8.58
CA ARG A 158 2.31 -17.33 7.53
C ARG A 158 1.59 -17.47 6.20
N GLU A 159 0.42 -18.10 6.16
CA GLU A 159 -0.35 -18.30 4.93
C GLU A 159 -0.88 -16.97 4.37
N SER A 160 -1.23 -16.02 5.24
CA SER A 160 -1.61 -14.67 4.81
C SER A 160 -0.45 -13.93 4.11
N VAL A 161 0.76 -14.00 4.67
CA VAL A 161 1.95 -13.37 4.07
C VAL A 161 2.29 -14.01 2.73
N LEU A 162 2.25 -15.35 2.64
CA LEU A 162 2.49 -16.05 1.38
C LEU A 162 1.49 -15.63 0.30
N ALA A 163 0.20 -15.54 0.62
CA ALA A 163 -0.82 -15.05 -0.32
C ALA A 163 -0.57 -13.60 -0.78
N ALA A 164 -0.08 -12.73 0.11
CA ALA A 164 0.27 -11.36 -0.26
C ALA A 164 1.49 -11.31 -1.20
N VAL A 165 2.50 -12.14 -0.97
CA VAL A 165 3.67 -12.23 -1.86
C VAL A 165 3.29 -12.82 -3.22
N ASP A 166 2.39 -13.81 -3.24
CA ASP A 166 1.84 -14.34 -4.49
C ASP A 166 1.08 -13.27 -5.27
N TRP A 167 0.30 -12.43 -4.59
CA TRP A 167 -0.34 -11.28 -5.24
C TRP A 167 0.68 -10.30 -5.86
N ILE A 168 1.74 -9.93 -5.12
CA ILE A 168 2.80 -9.02 -5.62
C ILE A 168 3.48 -9.62 -6.85
N THR A 169 3.88 -10.89 -6.77
CA THR A 169 4.56 -11.56 -7.90
C THR A 169 3.66 -11.76 -9.10
N ALA A 170 2.35 -12.01 -8.89
CA ALA A 170 1.36 -12.06 -9.97
C ALA A 170 1.22 -10.71 -10.69
N LYS A 171 1.17 -9.59 -9.96
CA LYS A 171 1.16 -8.24 -10.54
C LYS A 171 2.41 -7.97 -11.38
N MET A 172 3.58 -8.34 -10.87
CA MET A 172 4.83 -8.21 -11.61
C MET A 172 4.83 -9.06 -12.89
N ASN A 173 4.30 -10.29 -12.85
CA ASN A 173 4.25 -11.17 -14.01
C ASN A 173 3.26 -10.67 -15.08
N ALA A 174 2.16 -10.05 -14.66
CA ALA A 174 1.15 -9.50 -15.57
C ALA A 174 1.63 -8.21 -16.29
N SER A 175 2.61 -7.50 -15.71
CA SER A 175 3.17 -6.30 -16.30
C SER A 175 4.22 -6.62 -17.36
N ALA A 176 4.06 -6.06 -18.56
CA ALA A 176 5.10 -6.12 -19.60
C ALA A 176 6.40 -5.39 -19.20
N LEU A 177 6.30 -4.43 -18.26
CA LEU A 177 7.46 -3.75 -17.67
C LEU A 177 8.06 -4.54 -16.51
N GLY A 178 7.34 -5.56 -16.03
CA GLY A 178 7.73 -6.34 -14.88
C GLY A 178 7.71 -5.54 -13.56
N LEU A 179 6.87 -4.51 -13.51
CA LEU A 179 6.61 -3.63 -12.37
C LEU A 179 5.27 -4.03 -11.72
N VAL A 180 5.04 -3.60 -10.48
CA VAL A 180 3.72 -3.72 -9.83
C VAL A 180 2.84 -2.59 -10.36
N GLU A 181 1.83 -2.95 -11.14
CA GLU A 181 0.89 -2.01 -11.78
C GLU A 181 -0.52 -2.12 -11.20
N PHE A 182 -1.27 -1.02 -11.28
CA PHE A 182 -2.69 -0.98 -10.96
C PHE A 182 -3.50 -0.36 -12.10
N GLN A 183 -4.76 -0.75 -12.17
CA GLN A 183 -5.78 -0.17 -13.04
C GLN A 183 -7.10 -0.37 -12.31
N ARG A 184 -7.90 0.69 -12.14
CA ARG A 184 -9.18 0.54 -11.45
C ARG A 184 -10.08 -0.43 -12.23
N ARG A 185 -10.76 -1.30 -11.49
CA ARG A 185 -11.71 -2.28 -12.03
C ARG A 185 -13.17 -1.85 -11.83
N ASN A 186 -13.38 -0.86 -10.96
CA ASN A 186 -14.67 -0.22 -10.73
C ASN A 186 -14.64 1.20 -11.33
N PRO A 187 -15.57 1.57 -12.23
CA PRO A 187 -15.62 2.93 -12.78
C PRO A 187 -15.89 4.01 -11.72
N GLU A 188 -16.53 3.66 -10.61
CA GLU A 188 -16.75 4.53 -9.44
C GLU A 188 -15.67 4.36 -8.36
N GLY A 189 -14.67 3.53 -8.62
CA GLY A 189 -13.49 3.32 -7.78
C GLY A 189 -12.50 4.48 -7.86
N ILE A 190 -11.56 4.47 -6.93
CA ILE A 190 -10.46 5.44 -6.86
C ILE A 190 -9.59 5.29 -8.13
N PRO A 191 -9.33 6.38 -8.89
CA PRO A 191 -8.54 6.31 -10.12
C PRO A 191 -7.06 6.04 -9.86
N PHE A 192 -6.49 6.66 -8.83
CA PHE A 192 -5.08 6.46 -8.43
C PHE A 192 -5.02 5.67 -7.14
N GLN A 193 -4.83 4.35 -7.23
CA GLN A 193 -4.94 3.42 -6.09
C GLN A 193 -3.66 3.35 -5.25
N VAL A 194 -3.09 4.50 -4.91
CA VAL A 194 -1.78 4.68 -4.25
C VAL A 194 -1.90 5.69 -3.10
N TRP A 195 -0.83 5.93 -2.36
CA TRP A 195 -0.81 6.88 -1.22
C TRP A 195 -1.31 8.28 -1.56
N LYS A 196 -1.12 8.74 -2.81
CA LYS A 196 -1.80 9.92 -3.33
C LYS A 196 -3.06 9.53 -4.09
N ASP A 197 -4.11 9.15 -3.38
CA ASP A 197 -5.37 8.63 -3.95
C ASP A 197 -6.39 9.72 -4.33
N SER A 198 -6.01 11.00 -4.32
CA SER A 198 -6.82 12.09 -4.88
C SER A 198 -6.98 11.98 -6.40
N ASN A 199 -8.12 12.39 -6.95
CA ASN A 199 -8.40 12.43 -8.39
C ASN A 199 -7.45 13.33 -9.21
N THR A 200 -6.63 14.15 -8.56
CA THR A 200 -5.72 15.12 -9.20
C THR A 200 -4.27 14.93 -8.81
N SER A 201 -3.91 13.80 -8.20
CA SER A 201 -2.58 13.60 -7.61
C SER A 201 -1.47 13.27 -8.60
N TYR A 202 -1.80 12.68 -9.74
CA TYR A 202 -0.85 12.26 -10.76
C TYR A 202 -1.09 13.08 -12.03
N ILE A 203 -0.23 14.07 -12.22
CA ILE A 203 -0.26 15.04 -13.31
C ILE A 203 1.05 15.02 -14.09
N HIS A 204 0.97 15.27 -15.38
CA HIS A 204 2.09 15.56 -16.27
C HIS A 204 2.46 17.05 -16.16
N ARG A 205 3.67 17.40 -16.59
CA ARG A 205 4.16 18.81 -16.58
C ARG A 205 3.32 19.76 -17.41
N ASP A 206 2.65 19.26 -18.45
CA ASP A 206 1.72 20.04 -19.28
C ASP A 206 0.36 20.29 -18.60
N GLY A 207 0.16 19.80 -17.37
CA GLY A 207 -1.06 19.93 -16.58
C GLY A 207 -2.11 18.86 -16.87
N THR A 208 -1.86 17.94 -17.81
CA THR A 208 -2.77 16.82 -18.08
C THR A 208 -2.70 15.76 -16.97
N LEU A 209 -3.82 15.09 -16.70
CA LEU A 209 -3.85 13.99 -15.74
C LEU A 209 -3.20 12.74 -16.34
N ALA A 210 -2.57 11.94 -15.48
CA ALA A 210 -2.14 10.60 -15.86
C ALA A 210 -3.35 9.76 -16.28
N ASN A 211 -3.17 8.90 -17.29
CA ASN A 211 -4.20 8.06 -17.84
C ASN A 211 -4.60 6.94 -16.85
N SER A 212 -5.59 7.22 -16.01
CA SER A 212 -6.14 6.27 -15.03
C SER A 212 -7.03 5.17 -15.63
N ASP A 213 -7.31 5.23 -16.93
CA ASP A 213 -8.08 4.20 -17.63
C ASP A 213 -7.19 3.06 -18.15
N ALA A 214 -5.87 3.20 -18.01
CA ALA A 214 -4.86 2.19 -18.32
C ALA A 214 -4.01 1.84 -17.09
N ALA A 215 -3.10 0.87 -17.25
CA ALA A 215 -2.19 0.45 -16.18
C ALA A 215 -1.19 1.56 -15.81
N ILE A 216 -1.06 1.80 -14.50
CA ILE A 216 -0.11 2.76 -13.92
C ILE A 216 0.88 2.03 -13.00
N ALA A 217 2.16 2.37 -13.14
CA ALA A 217 3.24 1.91 -12.27
C ALA A 217 3.77 3.08 -11.41
N ALA A 218 3.33 3.20 -10.16
CA ALA A 218 3.82 4.23 -9.24
C ALA A 218 5.20 3.88 -8.66
N VAL A 219 6.12 4.85 -8.58
CA VAL A 219 7.53 4.58 -8.21
C VAL A 219 7.69 4.07 -6.78
N GLU A 220 6.97 4.65 -5.82
CA GLU A 220 7.05 4.27 -4.40
C GLU A 220 6.62 2.82 -4.15
N VAL A 221 5.61 2.36 -4.91
CA VAL A 221 5.09 0.99 -4.81
C VAL A 221 6.16 -0.04 -5.18
N GLN A 222 7.03 0.31 -6.12
CA GLN A 222 8.12 -0.57 -6.52
C GLN A 222 9.17 -0.69 -5.40
N GLY A 223 9.43 0.41 -4.68
CA GLY A 223 10.20 0.42 -3.44
C GLY A 223 9.62 -0.53 -2.39
N TYR A 224 8.32 -0.43 -2.13
CA TYR A 224 7.65 -1.27 -1.14
C TYR A 224 7.66 -2.75 -1.56
N ALA A 225 7.45 -3.05 -2.84
CA ALA A 225 7.49 -4.40 -3.38
C ALA A 225 8.91 -5.01 -3.30
N TYR A 226 9.95 -4.21 -3.54
CA TYR A 226 11.34 -4.61 -3.34
C TYR A 226 11.60 -5.05 -1.89
N ASP A 227 11.24 -4.20 -0.92
CA ASP A 227 11.40 -4.50 0.50
C ASP A 227 10.56 -5.71 0.93
N ALA A 228 9.33 -5.83 0.41
CA ALA A 228 8.43 -6.95 0.67
C ALA A 228 9.05 -8.28 0.23
N LEU A 229 9.59 -8.35 -0.99
CA LEU A 229 10.21 -9.56 -1.53
C LEU A 229 11.47 -9.96 -0.75
N LEU A 230 12.33 -9.00 -0.39
CA LEU A 230 13.50 -9.27 0.45
C LEU A 230 13.11 -9.68 1.87
N GLY A 231 12.07 -9.05 2.42
CA GLY A 231 11.49 -9.41 3.71
C GLY A 231 10.96 -10.83 3.73
N ALA A 232 10.14 -11.18 2.75
CA ALA A 232 9.62 -12.53 2.58
C ALA A 232 10.75 -13.56 2.40
N ALA A 233 11.79 -13.24 1.63
CA ALA A 233 12.94 -14.12 1.43
C ALA A 233 13.77 -14.36 2.69
N ARG A 234 13.68 -13.50 3.71
CA ARG A 234 14.27 -13.76 5.03
C ARG A 234 13.40 -14.69 5.87
N LEU A 235 12.08 -14.60 5.75
CA LEU A 235 11.13 -15.38 6.54
C LEU A 235 10.88 -16.80 6.00
N PHE A 236 10.99 -17.00 4.68
CA PHE A 236 10.63 -18.27 4.04
C PHE A 236 11.73 -18.78 3.10
N GLU A 237 12.48 -19.78 3.57
CA GLU A 237 13.64 -20.33 2.86
C GLU A 237 13.29 -20.94 1.50
N THR A 238 12.12 -21.59 1.37
CA THR A 238 11.74 -22.39 0.20
C THR A 238 11.68 -21.59 -1.11
N ARG A 239 11.35 -20.30 -1.06
CA ARG A 239 11.26 -19.39 -2.22
C ARG A 239 12.18 -18.17 -2.09
N ALA A 240 13.10 -18.20 -1.12
CA ALA A 240 13.95 -17.06 -0.82
C ALA A 240 14.82 -16.63 -2.01
N ALA A 241 15.41 -17.58 -2.74
CA ALA A 241 16.21 -17.28 -3.93
C ALA A 241 15.38 -16.60 -5.02
N GLU A 242 14.23 -17.18 -5.36
CA GLU A 242 13.30 -16.62 -6.35
C GLU A 242 12.92 -15.17 -6.04
N TRP A 243 12.53 -14.89 -4.79
CA TRP A 243 12.10 -13.55 -4.41
C TRP A 243 13.24 -12.55 -4.32
N ARG A 244 14.46 -12.97 -3.94
CA ARG A 244 15.66 -12.11 -4.03
C ARG A 244 15.94 -11.74 -5.47
N ASP A 245 15.93 -12.70 -6.39
CA ASP A 245 16.18 -12.45 -7.81
C ASP A 245 15.12 -11.49 -8.40
N ARG A 246 13.83 -11.70 -8.05
CA ARG A 246 12.74 -10.79 -8.44
C ARG A 246 12.94 -9.38 -7.88
N ALA A 247 13.36 -9.24 -6.62
CA ALA A 247 13.60 -7.93 -6.02
C ALA A 247 14.75 -7.20 -6.74
N LEU A 248 15.87 -7.89 -6.99
CA LEU A 248 17.01 -7.32 -7.70
C LEU A 248 16.64 -6.91 -9.14
N ALA A 249 15.89 -7.75 -9.85
CA ALA A 249 15.38 -7.42 -11.18
C ALA A 249 14.39 -6.23 -11.15
N LEU A 250 13.54 -6.13 -10.12
CA LEU A 250 12.64 -4.98 -9.92
C LEU A 250 13.44 -3.69 -9.75
N ARG A 251 14.50 -3.71 -8.93
CA ARG A 251 15.39 -2.56 -8.75
C ARG A 251 15.99 -2.08 -10.06
N GLU A 252 16.50 -2.99 -10.89
CA GLU A 252 17.05 -2.65 -12.20
C GLU A 252 15.99 -2.05 -13.13
N ARG A 253 14.78 -2.60 -13.12
CA ARG A 253 13.64 -2.08 -13.91
C ARG A 253 13.23 -0.70 -13.43
N VAL A 254 13.20 -0.45 -12.12
CA VAL A 254 12.90 0.88 -11.57
C VAL A 254 13.92 1.90 -12.04
N ILE A 255 15.22 1.61 -11.85
CA ILE A 255 16.29 2.52 -12.26
C ILE A 255 16.23 2.78 -13.77
N ARG A 256 16.02 1.74 -14.59
CA ARG A 256 15.98 1.87 -16.05
C ARG A 256 14.78 2.66 -16.56
N ASN A 257 13.60 2.42 -15.99
CA ASN A 257 12.35 2.92 -16.55
C ASN A 257 11.82 4.18 -15.86
N LEU A 258 12.23 4.49 -14.63
CA LEU A 258 11.65 5.60 -13.84
C LEU A 258 12.67 6.70 -13.51
N TRP A 259 13.97 6.46 -13.67
CA TRP A 259 14.97 7.52 -13.52
C TRP A 259 14.90 8.49 -14.68
N MET A 260 14.81 9.80 -14.39
CA MET A 260 14.83 10.88 -15.36
C MET A 260 16.21 11.57 -15.32
N PRO A 261 17.17 11.23 -16.20
CA PRO A 261 18.55 11.71 -16.07
C PRO A 261 18.68 13.24 -16.12
N ALA A 262 17.86 13.90 -16.97
CA ALA A 262 17.84 15.36 -17.08
C ALA A 262 17.39 16.04 -15.79
N GLU A 263 16.54 15.38 -15.00
CA GLU A 263 15.99 15.91 -13.76
C GLU A 263 16.78 15.51 -12.52
N ASN A 264 17.69 14.55 -12.68
CA ASN A 264 18.41 13.90 -11.58
C ASN A 264 17.46 13.42 -10.48
N TYR A 265 16.31 12.88 -10.90
CA TYR A 265 15.20 12.49 -10.02
C TYR A 265 14.35 11.38 -10.67
N PHE A 266 13.48 10.74 -9.90
CA PHE A 266 12.56 9.71 -10.41
C PHE A 266 11.20 10.31 -10.79
N ALA A 267 10.62 9.83 -11.90
CA ALA A 267 9.24 10.13 -12.26
C ALA A 267 8.29 9.65 -11.15
N MET A 268 7.10 10.27 -11.00
CA MET A 268 6.10 9.77 -10.05
C MET A 268 5.64 8.35 -10.38
N GLY A 269 5.68 8.01 -11.66
CA GLY A 269 5.33 6.70 -12.15
C GLY A 269 5.37 6.63 -13.67
N LEU A 270 4.78 5.57 -14.20
CA LEU A 270 4.53 5.39 -15.62
C LEU A 270 3.03 5.24 -15.85
N ASP A 271 2.44 6.05 -16.73
CA ASP A 271 1.10 5.83 -17.29
C ASP A 271 1.23 5.36 -18.74
N ARG A 272 0.10 5.26 -19.45
CA ARG A 272 0.05 4.92 -20.87
C ARG A 272 -0.43 6.08 -21.73
N ASP A 273 0.26 6.33 -22.84
CA ASP A 273 -0.23 7.21 -23.90
C ASP A 273 -1.47 6.60 -24.61
N GLY A 274 -2.07 7.35 -25.53
CA GLY A 274 -3.24 6.88 -26.29
C GLY A 274 -2.98 5.65 -27.18
N GLY A 275 -1.71 5.30 -27.42
CA GLY A 275 -1.28 4.08 -28.13
C GLY A 275 -0.89 2.94 -27.19
N GLY A 276 -1.08 3.08 -25.87
CA GLY A 276 -0.74 2.06 -24.88
C GLY A 276 0.75 1.99 -24.51
N ARG A 277 1.58 2.94 -24.96
CA ARG A 277 3.02 2.96 -24.63
C ARG A 277 3.25 3.59 -23.28
N ALA A 278 4.16 3.02 -22.51
CA ALA A 278 4.56 3.59 -21.23
C ALA A 278 5.24 4.95 -21.44
N ARG A 279 4.88 5.95 -20.61
CA ARG A 279 5.53 7.26 -20.56
C ARG A 279 5.65 7.71 -19.11
N TRP A 280 6.63 8.56 -18.82
CA TRP A 280 6.79 9.14 -17.49
C TRP A 280 5.60 10.02 -17.13
N ILE A 281 5.22 9.92 -15.86
CA ILE A 281 4.44 10.95 -15.19
C ILE A 281 5.48 11.89 -14.56
N ASP A 282 5.85 12.89 -15.35
CA ASP A 282 7.14 13.60 -15.28
C ASP A 282 7.17 14.82 -14.34
N CYS A 283 6.04 15.12 -13.69
CA CYS A 283 6.01 16.11 -12.62
C CYS A 283 6.90 15.68 -11.45
N ILE A 284 7.64 16.63 -10.88
CA ILE A 284 8.53 16.36 -9.74
C ILE A 284 7.71 16.43 -8.45
N ALA A 285 7.68 15.34 -7.71
CA ALA A 285 6.97 15.27 -6.43
C ALA A 285 7.64 14.30 -5.44
N SER A 286 7.08 14.21 -4.24
CA SER A 286 7.62 13.39 -3.13
C SER A 286 7.72 11.89 -3.41
N ASN A 287 7.04 11.38 -4.44
CA ASN A 287 7.02 9.96 -4.79
C ASN A 287 8.42 9.35 -4.95
N GLY A 288 9.28 9.97 -5.74
CA GLY A 288 10.65 9.49 -5.96
C GLY A 288 11.46 9.42 -4.66
N ALA A 289 11.24 10.36 -3.74
CA ALA A 289 11.92 10.40 -2.46
C ALA A 289 11.50 9.28 -1.50
N LEU A 290 10.30 8.70 -1.66
CA LEU A 290 9.88 7.54 -0.87
C LEU A 290 10.74 6.31 -1.12
N LEU A 291 11.51 6.26 -2.22
CA LEU A 291 12.52 5.21 -2.41
C LEU A 291 13.63 5.25 -1.33
N LEU A 292 13.87 6.41 -0.69
CA LEU A 292 14.82 6.53 0.41
C LEU A 292 14.36 5.82 1.69
N ASP A 293 13.07 5.52 1.84
CA ASP A 293 12.51 4.71 2.94
C ASP A 293 12.66 3.19 2.71
N THR A 294 13.34 2.80 1.63
CA THR A 294 13.43 1.41 1.19
C THR A 294 14.88 0.99 0.96
N GLY A 295 15.13 -0.32 0.92
CA GLY A 295 16.45 -0.87 0.60
C GLY A 295 16.83 -0.79 -0.88
N MET A 296 16.08 -0.03 -1.71
CA MET A 296 16.26 0.05 -3.16
C MET A 296 17.69 0.45 -3.56
N PHE A 297 18.37 1.27 -2.75
CA PHE A 297 19.73 1.73 -3.02
C PHE A 297 20.81 0.94 -2.27
N ASP A 298 20.43 0.02 -1.39
CA ASP A 298 21.38 -0.73 -0.57
C ASP A 298 22.26 -1.64 -1.43
N GLY A 299 23.58 -1.51 -1.25
CA GLY A 299 24.58 -2.28 -1.99
C GLY A 299 24.61 -2.02 -3.50
N LEU A 300 23.91 -0.99 -3.99
CA LEU A 300 23.94 -0.61 -5.41
C LEU A 300 25.21 0.20 -5.69
N PRO A 301 26.12 -0.22 -6.60
CA PRO A 301 27.39 0.48 -6.84
C PRO A 301 27.24 1.96 -7.22
N ALA A 302 26.16 2.29 -7.92
CA ALA A 302 25.85 3.65 -8.35
C ALA A 302 24.82 4.37 -7.45
N ALA A 303 24.58 3.88 -6.22
CA ALA A 303 23.59 4.45 -5.30
C ALA A 303 23.78 5.96 -5.07
N SER A 304 25.04 6.41 -4.95
CA SER A 304 25.37 7.80 -4.61
C SER A 304 24.79 8.81 -5.60
N GLN A 305 24.72 8.49 -6.89
CA GLN A 305 24.15 9.41 -7.89
C GLN A 305 22.65 9.61 -7.67
N TYR A 306 21.93 8.53 -7.41
CA TYR A 306 20.47 8.53 -7.25
C TYR A 306 20.09 9.15 -5.90
N VAL A 307 20.75 8.73 -4.82
CA VAL A 307 20.52 9.25 -3.47
C VAL A 307 20.85 10.74 -3.42
N ALA A 308 21.98 11.17 -3.97
CA ALA A 308 22.32 12.59 -4.00
C ALA A 308 21.34 13.41 -4.86
N GLY A 309 20.86 12.87 -5.98
CA GLY A 309 19.83 13.51 -6.79
C GLY A 309 18.52 13.71 -6.01
N LEU A 310 18.02 12.64 -5.37
CA LEU A 310 16.83 12.67 -4.53
C LEU A 310 16.96 13.68 -3.38
N VAL A 311 18.03 13.58 -2.58
CA VAL A 311 18.28 14.45 -1.42
C VAL A 311 18.41 15.92 -1.84
N ARG A 312 19.20 16.22 -2.88
CA ARG A 312 19.33 17.59 -3.37
C ARG A 312 17.99 18.18 -3.77
N ARG A 313 17.13 17.39 -4.44
CA ARG A 313 15.82 17.86 -4.88
C ARG A 313 14.88 18.13 -3.72
N ILE A 314 14.71 17.19 -2.79
CA ILE A 314 13.77 17.36 -1.66
C ILE A 314 14.24 18.41 -0.64
N CYS A 315 15.54 18.73 -0.61
CA CYS A 315 16.09 19.81 0.20
C CYS A 315 16.20 21.15 -0.54
N SER A 316 15.71 21.24 -1.78
CA SER A 316 15.73 22.47 -2.57
C SER A 316 14.48 23.33 -2.35
N PRO A 317 14.51 24.61 -2.78
CA PRO A 317 13.32 25.48 -2.77
C PRO A 317 12.14 24.95 -3.57
N ASP A 318 12.34 23.98 -4.48
CA ASP A 318 11.25 23.34 -5.22
C ASP A 318 10.31 22.51 -4.30
N PHE A 319 10.80 22.11 -3.12
CA PHE A 319 10.05 21.29 -2.15
C PHE A 319 9.82 21.98 -0.81
N ILE A 320 10.79 22.79 -0.38
CA ILE A 320 10.74 23.48 0.90
C ILE A 320 10.14 24.87 0.65
N THR A 321 8.96 25.12 1.19
CA THR A 321 8.44 26.48 1.33
C THR A 321 9.17 27.17 2.47
N GLU A 322 9.48 28.46 2.33
CA GLU A 322 9.94 29.27 3.46
C GLU A 322 8.94 29.16 4.62
N ALA A 323 9.46 28.93 5.83
CA ALA A 323 8.66 28.70 7.04
C ALA A 323 8.08 30.01 7.60
#